data_AF-A0A166YYE7-F1
#
_entry.id   AF-A0A166YYE7-F1
#
_cell.length_a   1.000
_cell.length_b   1.000
_cell.length_c   1.000
_cell.angle_alpha   90.00
_cell.angle_beta   90.00
_cell.angle_gamma   90.00
#
_symmetry.space_group_name_H-M   'P 1'
#
loop_
_entity.id
_entity.type
_entity.pdbx_description
1 polymer ?
#
loop_
_entity_poly.entity_id
_entity_poly.type
_entity_poly.pdbx_seq_one_letter_code
_entity_poly.pdbx_strand_id
1 'polypeptide(L)'
;MKFEQLLSHFDTGICVDQLQKESLLDIALLFIGVDGEIDESEKQVVYDWAKGLQWNSSIAIEDYLEDSLGKSILAVQQNDIESFIRHRIHHIVDEPMRRFAKELVVKVIEADGNVDEAEEKALAILEAEL
;
A
#
# COMPACT_ATOMS: atom_id res chain seq x y z
N MET A 1 -19.89 -2.23 -4.91
CA MET A 1 -20.02 -0.82 -4.46
C MET A 1 -19.05 -0.63 -3.30
N LYS A 2 -18.17 0.35 -3.26
CA LYS A 2 -17.73 1.34 -4.26
C LYS A 2 -16.38 1.81 -3.70
N PHE A 3 -15.28 1.38 -4.29
CA PHE A 3 -13.93 1.88 -3.98
C PHE A 3 -13.91 3.42 -3.96
N GLU A 4 -14.61 4.03 -4.92
CA GLU A 4 -14.86 5.48 -4.97
C GLU A 4 -15.68 6.02 -3.79
N GLN A 5 -16.57 5.23 -3.18
CA GLN A 5 -17.28 5.64 -1.96
C GLN A 5 -16.36 5.63 -0.76
N LEU A 6 -15.52 4.60 -0.59
CA LEU A 6 -14.51 4.59 0.47
C LEU A 6 -13.59 5.80 0.33
N LEU A 7 -13.06 6.05 -0.88
CA LEU A 7 -12.29 7.26 -1.20
C LEU A 7 -13.04 8.55 -0.90
N SER A 8 -14.31 8.66 -1.29
CA SER A 8 -15.12 9.85 -1.02
C SER A 8 -15.40 10.05 0.48
N HIS A 9 -15.48 8.98 1.26
CA HIS A 9 -15.62 9.06 2.71
C HIS A 9 -14.31 9.52 3.38
N PHE A 10 -13.14 9.15 2.82
CA PHE A 10 -11.84 9.67 3.25
C PHE A 10 -11.69 11.18 2.99
N ASP A 11 -12.38 11.72 1.97
CA ASP A 11 -12.36 13.14 1.61
C ASP A 11 -13.28 14.02 2.52
N THR A 12 -14.05 13.41 3.44
CA THR A 12 -15.05 14.12 4.28
C THR A 12 -14.55 14.62 5.65
N GLY A 13 -13.23 14.69 5.88
CA GLY A 13 -12.68 15.42 7.02
C GLY A 13 -12.74 14.70 8.37
N ILE A 14 -12.82 13.37 8.37
CA ILE A 14 -12.37 12.60 9.53
C ILE A 14 -10.84 12.59 9.44
N CYS A 15 -10.19 13.03 10.51
CA CYS A 15 -8.74 13.20 10.64
C CYS A 15 -8.02 11.85 10.40
N VAL A 16 -7.86 11.46 9.14
CA VAL A 16 -7.01 10.35 8.77
C VAL A 16 -5.60 10.82 9.04
N ASP A 17 -5.03 10.29 10.12
CA ASP A 17 -3.65 10.55 10.49
C ASP A 17 -2.75 10.29 9.28
N GLN A 18 -1.89 11.26 8.95
CA GLN A 18 -0.96 11.19 7.83
C GLN A 18 -0.15 9.88 7.88
N LEU A 19 0.14 9.35 9.08
CA LEU A 19 0.79 8.07 9.30
C LEU A 19 0.02 6.87 8.75
N GLN A 20 -1.32 6.90 8.77
CA GLN A 20 -2.15 5.83 8.20
C GLN A 20 -2.07 5.83 6.68
N LYS A 21 -2.06 7.02 6.05
CA LYS A 21 -1.89 7.16 4.59
C LYS A 21 -0.51 6.69 4.15
N GLU A 22 0.51 7.10 4.89
CA GLU A 22 1.90 6.66 4.70
C GLU A 22 2.02 5.14 4.83
N SER A 23 1.41 4.55 5.86
CA SER A 23 1.42 3.10 6.06
C SER A 23 0.67 2.33 4.96
N LEU A 24 -0.42 2.87 4.44
CA LEU A 24 -1.13 2.31 3.29
C LEU A 24 -0.29 2.34 2.02
N LEU A 25 0.37 3.47 1.75
CA LEU A 25 1.29 3.60 0.61
C LEU A 25 2.46 2.63 0.74
N ASP A 26 3.06 2.52 1.92
CA ASP A 26 4.18 1.63 2.17
C ASP A 26 3.81 0.16 1.93
N ILE A 27 2.61 -0.27 2.38
CA ILE A 27 2.12 -1.62 2.10
C ILE A 27 1.93 -1.77 0.59
N ALA A 28 1.26 -0.85 -0.10
CA ALA A 28 1.03 -0.97 -1.55
C ALA A 28 2.35 -1.00 -2.36
N LEU A 29 3.33 -0.18 -1.98
CA LEU A 29 4.67 -0.13 -2.59
C LEU A 29 5.50 -1.38 -2.30
N LEU A 30 5.25 -2.06 -1.17
CA LEU A 30 5.88 -3.35 -0.90
C LEU A 30 5.42 -4.42 -1.89
N PHE A 31 4.12 -4.46 -2.18
CA PHE A 31 3.56 -5.46 -3.09
C PHE A 31 4.03 -5.28 -4.52
N ILE A 32 4.28 -4.05 -4.98
CA ILE A 32 4.90 -3.75 -6.29
C ILE A 32 6.27 -4.44 -6.49
N GLY A 33 7.00 -4.76 -5.41
CA GLY A 33 8.36 -5.30 -5.51
C GLY A 33 8.53 -6.67 -4.89
N VAL A 34 7.45 -7.34 -4.48
CA VAL A 34 7.52 -8.53 -3.61
C VAL A 34 7.93 -9.80 -4.36
N ASP A 35 7.61 -9.86 -5.64
CA ASP A 35 8.05 -10.88 -6.60
C ASP A 35 9.51 -10.66 -7.06
N GLY A 36 10.07 -9.48 -6.78
CA GLY A 36 11.43 -9.07 -7.15
C GLY A 36 11.53 -8.42 -8.52
N GLU A 37 10.42 -8.32 -9.23
CA GLU A 37 10.27 -7.48 -10.43
C GLU A 37 9.46 -6.24 -10.04
N ILE A 38 9.42 -5.24 -10.92
CA ILE A 38 8.63 -4.03 -10.65
C ILE A 38 7.94 -3.70 -11.96
N ASP A 39 6.65 -3.97 -12.05
CA ASP A 39 5.89 -3.64 -13.23
C ASP A 39 5.37 -2.19 -13.19
N GLU A 40 5.33 -1.57 -14.36
CA GLU A 40 4.90 -0.17 -14.48
C GLU A 40 3.38 -0.04 -14.28
N SER A 41 2.60 -1.08 -14.56
CA SER A 41 1.14 -1.11 -14.37
C SER A 41 0.78 -1.09 -12.88
N GLU A 42 1.50 -1.86 -12.07
CA GLU A 42 1.34 -1.90 -10.61
C GLU A 42 1.71 -0.57 -9.96
N LYS A 43 2.84 0.01 -10.38
CA LYS A 43 3.24 1.38 -10.00
C LYS A 43 2.15 2.38 -10.34
N GLN A 44 1.61 2.33 -11.54
CA GLN A 44 0.60 3.28 -12.00
C GLN A 44 -0.65 3.24 -11.10
N VAL A 45 -1.08 2.06 -10.64
CA VAL A 45 -2.21 1.92 -9.69
C VAL A 45 -1.95 2.69 -8.40
N VAL A 46 -0.76 2.53 -7.81
CA VAL A 46 -0.40 3.21 -6.55
C VAL A 46 -0.24 4.71 -6.77
N TYR A 47 0.39 5.14 -7.86
CA TYR A 47 0.62 6.55 -8.17
C TYR A 47 -0.68 7.30 -8.49
N ASP A 48 -1.61 6.67 -9.21
CA ASP A 48 -2.91 7.28 -9.48
C ASP A 48 -3.78 7.38 -8.23
N TRP A 49 -3.68 6.40 -7.34
CA TRP A 49 -4.29 6.53 -6.01
C TRP A 49 -3.66 7.66 -5.20
N ALA A 50 -2.32 7.75 -5.17
CA ALA A 50 -1.58 8.76 -4.44
C ALA A 50 -1.97 10.19 -4.87
N LYS A 51 -2.16 10.44 -6.18
CA LYS A 51 -2.63 11.74 -6.71
C LYS A 51 -4.00 12.16 -6.18
N GLY A 52 -4.85 11.21 -5.81
CA GLY A 52 -6.17 11.45 -5.24
C GLY A 52 -6.17 11.73 -3.74
N LEU A 53 -5.02 11.61 -3.06
CA LEU A 53 -4.91 11.79 -1.62
C LEU A 53 -4.74 13.25 -1.24
N GLN A 54 -5.47 13.68 -0.20
CA GLN A 54 -5.11 14.88 0.54
C GLN A 54 -3.82 14.62 1.34
N TRP A 55 -2.69 15.03 0.77
CA TRP A 55 -1.36 14.84 1.36
C TRP A 55 -0.98 16.02 2.25
N ASN A 56 -0.66 15.75 3.52
CA ASN A 56 -0.37 16.78 4.53
C ASN A 56 1.05 16.64 5.13
N SER A 57 1.94 15.88 4.49
CA SER A 57 3.34 15.75 4.95
C SER A 57 4.18 16.96 4.54
N SER A 58 5.29 17.16 5.26
CA SER A 58 6.32 18.13 4.89
C SER A 58 7.15 17.73 3.67
N ILE A 59 7.08 16.45 3.28
CA ILE A 59 7.76 15.87 2.12
C ILE A 59 6.75 15.81 0.97
N ALA A 60 7.19 16.07 -0.26
CA ALA A 60 6.32 15.90 -1.43
C ALA A 60 5.90 14.43 -1.56
N ILE A 61 4.68 14.18 -2.05
CA ILE A 61 4.17 12.80 -2.16
C ILE A 61 5.03 11.98 -3.11
N GLU A 62 5.54 12.58 -4.18
CA GLU A 62 6.42 11.92 -5.15
C GLU A 62 7.75 11.51 -4.50
N ASP A 63 8.37 12.41 -3.74
CA ASP A 63 9.61 12.12 -2.99
C ASP A 63 9.39 11.00 -1.95
N TYR A 64 8.22 11.00 -1.31
CA TYR A 64 7.84 9.95 -0.37
C TYR A 64 7.68 8.59 -1.05
N LEU A 65 7.01 8.55 -2.22
CA LEU A 65 6.81 7.32 -2.98
C LEU A 65 8.15 6.71 -3.42
N GLU A 66 9.09 7.52 -3.90
CA GLU A 66 10.42 7.04 -4.29
C GLU A 66 11.22 6.49 -3.10
N ASP A 67 11.25 7.22 -1.98
CA ASP A 67 11.96 6.78 -0.77
C ASP A 67 11.34 5.51 -0.17
N SER A 68 10.01 5.45 -0.13
CA SER A 68 9.28 4.29 0.38
C SER A 68 9.44 3.06 -0.53
N LEU A 69 9.40 3.23 -1.85
CA LEU A 69 9.69 2.15 -2.79
C LEU A 69 11.11 1.59 -2.59
N GLY A 70 12.09 2.47 -2.37
CA GLY A 70 13.45 2.05 -2.03
C GLY A 70 13.52 1.20 -0.76
N LYS A 71 12.79 1.59 0.30
CA LYS A 71 12.69 0.81 1.55
C LYS A 71 11.99 -0.53 1.34
N SER A 72 10.94 -0.57 0.54
CA SER A 72 10.22 -1.78 0.17
C SER A 72 11.11 -2.78 -0.56
N ILE A 73 11.86 -2.33 -1.57
CA ILE A 73 12.83 -3.17 -2.29
C ILE A 73 13.89 -3.72 -1.32
N LEU A 74 14.40 -2.89 -0.41
CA LEU A 74 15.38 -3.34 0.60
C LEU A 74 14.78 -4.39 1.54
N ALA A 75 13.53 -4.23 1.97
CA ALA A 75 12.84 -5.19 2.83
C ALA A 75 12.65 -6.54 2.12
N VAL A 76 12.30 -6.52 0.83
CA VAL A 76 12.20 -7.73 0.00
C VAL A 76 13.57 -8.41 -0.13
N GLN A 77 14.62 -7.66 -0.45
CA GLN A 77 15.99 -8.18 -0.56
C GLN A 77 16.52 -8.80 0.75
N GLN A 78 16.07 -8.28 1.89
CA GLN A 78 16.45 -8.78 3.23
C GLN A 78 15.53 -9.89 3.73
N ASN A 79 14.52 -10.29 2.95
CA ASN A 79 13.48 -11.26 3.34
C ASN A 79 12.76 -10.84 4.64
N ASP A 80 12.52 -9.54 4.83
CA ASP A 80 11.88 -8.93 6.01
C ASP A 80 10.44 -8.45 5.72
N ILE A 81 9.82 -9.04 4.69
CA ILE A 81 8.48 -8.70 4.19
C ILE A 81 7.43 -8.80 5.30
N GLU A 82 7.46 -9.89 6.09
CA GLU A 82 6.52 -10.12 7.19
C GLU A 82 6.60 -9.02 8.26
N SER A 83 7.81 -8.70 8.73
CA SER A 83 7.99 -7.65 9.74
C SER A 83 7.58 -6.29 9.22
N PHE A 84 7.86 -6.00 7.94
CA PHE A 84 7.45 -4.76 7.30
C PHE A 84 5.92 -4.62 7.27
N ILE A 85 5.21 -5.64 6.79
CA ILE A 85 3.74 -5.66 6.75
C ILE A 85 3.17 -5.46 8.16
N ARG A 86 3.66 -6.24 9.13
CA ARG A 86 3.21 -6.14 10.53
C ARG A 86 3.44 -4.77 11.14
N HIS A 87 4.58 -4.16 10.86
CA HIS A 87 4.88 -2.83 11.37
C HIS A 87 3.93 -1.79 10.78
N ARG A 88 3.62 -1.86 9.48
CA ARG A 88 2.76 -0.89 8.81
C ARG A 88 1.28 -1.07 9.14
N ILE A 89 0.79 -2.31 9.21
CA ILE A 89 -0.61 -2.56 9.57
C ILE A 89 -0.92 -2.15 11.01
N HIS A 90 0.07 -2.17 11.91
CA HIS A 90 -0.08 -1.68 13.29
C HIS A 90 -0.38 -0.18 13.36
N HIS A 91 0.11 0.60 12.39
CA HIS A 91 -0.19 2.02 12.29
C HIS A 91 -1.57 2.30 11.68
N ILE A 92 -2.17 1.33 11.01
CA ILE A 92 -3.53 1.43 10.47
C ILE A 92 -4.51 1.00 11.57
N VAL A 93 -5.01 1.99 12.29
CA VAL A 93 -5.89 1.80 13.46
C VAL A 93 -7.34 1.61 13.00
N ASP A 94 -7.73 2.26 11.91
CA ASP A 94 -9.11 2.25 11.43
C ASP A 94 -9.44 0.97 10.65
N GLU A 95 -10.46 0.23 11.10
CA GLU A 95 -10.92 -1.00 10.44
C GLU A 95 -11.30 -0.79 8.95
N PRO A 96 -11.98 0.31 8.55
CA PRO A 96 -12.20 0.59 7.14
C PRO A 96 -10.91 0.77 6.33
N MET A 97 -9.84 1.30 6.95
CA MET A 97 -8.55 1.48 6.30
C MET A 97 -7.81 0.17 6.15
N ARG A 98 -7.92 -0.74 7.11
CA ARG A 98 -7.40 -2.11 7.01
C ARG A 98 -8.02 -2.86 5.83
N ARG A 99 -9.35 -2.82 5.71
CA ARG A 99 -10.04 -3.41 4.56
C ARG A 99 -9.61 -2.75 3.25
N PHE A 100 -9.45 -1.43 3.25
CA PHE A 100 -8.97 -0.69 2.09
C PHE A 100 -7.53 -1.09 1.70
N ALA A 101 -6.64 -1.34 2.67
CA ALA A 101 -5.28 -1.81 2.42
C ALA A 101 -5.29 -3.09 1.59
N LYS A 102 -6.13 -4.06 2.00
CA LYS A 102 -6.33 -5.30 1.25
C LYS A 102 -6.86 -5.05 -0.16
N GLU A 103 -7.90 -4.24 -0.31
CA GLU A 103 -8.47 -3.93 -1.63
C GLU A 103 -7.46 -3.24 -2.55
N LEU A 104 -6.63 -2.35 -2.01
CA LEU A 104 -5.58 -1.66 -2.75
C LEU A 104 -4.51 -2.65 -3.19
N VAL A 105 -4.00 -3.49 -2.29
CA VAL A 105 -2.99 -4.49 -2.60
C VAL A 105 -3.47 -5.48 -3.66
N VAL A 106 -4.70 -5.98 -3.55
CA VAL A 106 -5.27 -6.90 -4.55
C VAL A 106 -5.29 -6.24 -5.93
N LYS A 107 -5.62 -4.95 -6.03
CA LYS A 107 -5.58 -4.23 -7.31
C LYS A 107 -4.18 -4.02 -7.85
N VAL A 108 -3.17 -3.92 -6.98
CA VAL A 108 -1.77 -3.76 -7.36
C VAL A 108 -1.30 -5.06 -8.03
N ILE A 109 -1.38 -6.18 -7.31
CA ILE A 109 -0.91 -7.49 -7.80
C ILE A 109 -1.73 -8.03 -8.99
N GLU A 110 -3.00 -7.59 -9.15
CA GLU A 110 -3.81 -7.97 -10.32
C GLU A 110 -3.58 -7.05 -11.54
N ALA A 111 -2.77 -5.99 -11.42
CA ALA A 111 -2.66 -4.94 -12.44
C ALA A 111 -1.95 -5.41 -13.71
N ASP A 112 -0.93 -6.24 -13.57
CA ASP A 112 -0.15 -6.83 -14.67
C ASP A 112 -0.84 -8.09 -15.26
N GLY A 113 -1.84 -8.62 -14.54
CA GLY A 113 -2.61 -9.80 -14.89
C GLY A 113 -1.97 -11.13 -14.49
N ASN A 114 -0.90 -11.13 -13.70
CA ASN A 114 -0.22 -12.32 -13.22
C ASN A 114 0.07 -12.22 -11.71
N VAL A 115 -0.61 -13.05 -10.90
CA VAL A 115 -0.35 -13.10 -9.47
C VAL A 115 0.63 -14.24 -9.16
N ASP A 116 1.79 -13.90 -8.65
CA ASP A 116 2.87 -14.83 -8.32
C ASP A 116 2.77 -15.39 -6.89
N GLU A 117 3.44 -16.53 -6.64
CA GLU A 117 3.41 -17.21 -5.32
C GLU A 117 3.96 -16.32 -4.19
N ALA A 118 4.88 -15.40 -4.51
CA ALA A 118 5.44 -14.45 -3.54
C ALA A 118 4.38 -13.43 -3.09
N GLU A 119 3.56 -12.95 -4.02
CA GLU A 119 2.46 -12.01 -3.77
C GLU A 119 1.35 -12.67 -2.99
N GLU A 120 0.97 -13.91 -3.34
CA GLU A 120 -0.02 -14.68 -2.59
C GLU A 120 0.41 -14.89 -1.14
N LYS A 121 1.69 -15.20 -0.90
CA LYS A 121 2.25 -15.35 0.45
C LYS A 121 2.21 -14.04 1.22
N ALA A 122 2.61 -12.94 0.60
CA ALA A 122 2.58 -11.62 1.23
C ALA A 122 1.13 -11.20 1.54
N LEU A 123 0.19 -11.48 0.63
CA LEU A 123 -1.23 -11.21 0.82
C LEU A 123 -1.78 -12.02 1.99
N ALA A 124 -1.44 -13.31 2.09
CA ALA A 124 -1.85 -14.15 3.23
C ALA A 124 -1.31 -13.62 4.57
N ILE A 125 -0.09 -13.07 4.60
CA ILE A 125 0.47 -12.40 5.79
C ILE A 125 -0.34 -11.16 6.14
N LEU A 126 -0.64 -10.32 5.15
CA LEU A 126 -1.47 -9.12 5.36
C LEU A 126 -2.85 -9.51 5.90
N GLU A 127 -3.52 -10.49 5.29
CA GLU A 127 -4.84 -10.97 5.69
C GLU A 127 -4.88 -11.52 7.12
N ALA A 128 -3.79 -12.11 7.61
CA ALA A 128 -3.70 -12.61 8.98
C ALA A 128 -3.69 -11.49 10.02
N GLU A 129 -3.38 -10.25 9.64
CA GLU A 129 -3.25 -9.09 10.52
C GLU A 129 -4.46 -8.14 10.48
N LEU A 130 -5.43 -8.37 9.58
CA LEU A 130 -6.65 -7.56 9.41
C LEU A 130 -7.69 -7.86 10.47
#